data_AF-A0EB02-F1
#
_entry.id   AF-A0EB02-F1
#
_cell.length_a   1.000
_cell.length_b   1.000
_cell.length_c   1.000
_cell.angle_alpha   90.00
_cell.angle_beta   90.00
_cell.angle_gamma   90.00
#
_symmetry.space_group_name_H-M   'P 1'
#
loop_
_entity.id
_entity.type
_entity.pdbx_description
1 polymer ?
#
loop_
_entity_poly.entity_id
_entity_poly.type
_entity_poly.pdbx_seq_one_letter_code
_entity_poly.pdbx_strand_id
1 'polypeptide(L)'
;MSCAYHIGNQIQLICLAPHKCKFQRKLCGECLFEHEVDVKLYIAPIKKFQELVTQKLELSKPNNELELTAQILNFKTILSSTQNMLKQIWDQLTESIKQIFDMIEMEDKSYQKIISNNVNPTELSNTDLEKLVQIVEGKSLDFWKEKKNSYLKRLEFTKACLDQETRAFCERLNKERKSIMQLITMVGNSQENTQSITLIEQVYKRKKDLYEVLIQTKNIDGSFLNEIIAMLKKEKITNCLEFFSKQIKDQTQLKFIANVILNINEIDFNKKNYSLKENEQISKNVMKKNIFRKTNH
;
A
#
# COMPACT_ATOMS: atom_id res chain seq x y z
N MET A 1 46.54 21.38 -0.23
CA MET A 1 46.96 19.97 -0.16
C MET A 1 48.36 19.88 -0.74
N SER A 2 49.25 19.09 -0.13
CA SER A 2 50.62 18.92 -0.63
C SER A 2 50.67 17.89 -1.76
N CYS A 3 51.55 18.10 -2.74
CA CYS A 3 51.80 17.15 -3.81
C CYS A 3 52.49 15.89 -3.28
N ALA A 4 52.08 14.71 -3.76
CA ALA A 4 52.66 13.44 -3.33
C ALA A 4 54.04 13.17 -3.97
N TYR A 5 54.31 13.76 -5.13
CA TYR A 5 55.54 13.54 -5.91
C TYR A 5 56.57 14.65 -5.73
N HIS A 6 56.11 15.88 -5.48
CA HIS A 6 56.96 17.05 -5.31
C HIS A 6 56.82 17.60 -3.89
N ILE A 7 57.70 17.16 -2.99
CA ILE A 7 57.67 17.52 -1.56
C ILE A 7 57.78 19.04 -1.40
N GLY A 8 56.90 19.62 -0.59
CA GLY A 8 56.84 21.08 -0.36
C GLY A 8 55.93 21.83 -1.33
N ASN A 9 55.58 21.23 -2.48
CA ASN A 9 54.69 21.88 -3.45
C ASN A 9 53.21 21.70 -3.10
N GLN A 10 52.41 22.75 -3.32
CA GLN A 10 50.96 22.70 -3.15
C GLN A 10 50.24 22.36 -4.45
N ILE A 11 49.22 21.52 -4.34
CA ILE A 11 48.29 21.20 -5.42
C ILE A 11 47.34 22.38 -5.61
N GLN A 12 47.28 22.91 -6.83
CA GLN A 12 46.44 24.06 -7.19
C GLN A 12 45.53 23.77 -8.39
N LEU A 13 45.82 22.70 -9.15
CA LEU A 13 45.22 22.42 -10.46
C LEU A 13 44.67 20.99 -10.53
N ILE A 14 43.67 20.80 -11.40
CA ILE A 14 43.03 19.53 -11.70
C ILE A 14 43.08 19.28 -13.21
N CYS A 15 43.48 18.08 -13.61
CA CYS A 15 43.40 17.61 -15.00
C CYS A 15 42.01 17.04 -15.33
N LEU A 16 41.39 17.64 -16.35
CA LEU A 16 40.05 17.32 -16.88
C LEU A 16 40.08 16.47 -18.14
N ALA A 17 41.25 16.20 -18.72
CA ALA A 17 41.32 15.45 -19.95
C ALA A 17 40.76 14.02 -19.79
N PRO A 18 40.21 13.45 -20.88
CA PRO A 18 39.55 12.14 -20.85
C PRO A 18 40.53 10.96 -20.75
N HIS A 19 41.84 11.20 -20.87
CA HIS A 19 42.84 10.16 -20.79
C HIS A 19 42.98 9.57 -19.37
N LYS A 20 43.57 8.38 -19.27
CA LYS A 20 44.02 7.82 -17.99
C LYS A 20 45.33 8.49 -17.61
N CYS A 21 45.28 9.51 -16.78
CA CYS A 21 46.47 10.19 -16.27
C CYS A 21 47.42 9.17 -15.62
N LYS A 22 48.64 9.00 -16.16
CA LYS A 22 49.70 8.20 -15.51
C LYS A 22 50.11 8.84 -14.18
N PHE A 23 50.10 10.17 -14.14
CA PHE A 23 50.41 11.01 -12.98
C PHE A 23 49.09 11.59 -12.47
N GLN A 24 48.74 11.33 -11.21
CA GLN A 24 47.45 11.67 -10.58
C GLN A 24 46.79 12.96 -11.12
N ARG A 25 45.45 12.99 -11.25
CA ARG A 25 44.70 14.17 -11.75
C ARG A 25 44.90 15.47 -10.96
N LYS A 26 45.53 15.41 -9.78
CA LYS A 26 45.82 16.54 -8.91
C LYS A 26 47.25 17.03 -9.17
N LEU A 27 47.39 18.25 -9.67
CA LEU A 27 48.69 18.76 -10.15
C LEU A 27 49.17 19.96 -9.29
N CYS A 28 50.45 19.94 -8.91
CA CYS A 28 51.21 21.14 -8.57
C CYS A 28 51.86 21.75 -9.83
N GLY A 29 52.59 22.85 -9.70
CA GLY A 29 53.27 23.50 -10.83
C GLY A 29 54.23 22.58 -11.59
N GLU A 30 55.03 21.79 -10.87
CA GLU A 30 55.95 20.82 -11.48
C GLU A 30 55.21 19.66 -12.17
N CYS A 31 54.21 19.07 -11.50
CA CYS A 31 53.39 18.02 -12.13
C CYS A 31 52.69 18.50 -13.40
N LEU A 32 52.30 19.78 -13.48
CA LEU A 32 51.69 20.35 -14.69
C LEU A 32 52.65 20.33 -15.87
N PHE A 33 53.91 20.73 -15.64
CA PHE A 33 54.94 20.77 -16.67
C PHE A 33 55.20 19.38 -17.26
N GLU A 34 55.25 18.37 -16.39
CA GLU A 34 55.42 16.96 -16.77
C GLU A 34 54.16 16.33 -17.40
N HIS A 35 52.99 16.96 -17.26
CA HIS A 35 51.72 16.34 -17.67
C HIS A 35 51.48 16.37 -19.18
N GLU A 36 52.21 17.21 -19.93
CA GLU A 36 52.18 17.31 -21.40
C GLU A 36 50.78 17.40 -22.02
N VAL A 37 49.83 18.01 -21.30
CA VAL A 37 48.47 18.28 -21.79
C VAL A 37 48.30 19.74 -22.13
N ASP A 38 47.41 20.04 -23.08
CA ASP A 38 47.02 21.41 -23.34
C ASP A 38 46.40 22.05 -22.09
N VAL A 39 47.18 22.94 -21.47
CA VAL A 39 46.83 23.62 -20.22
C VAL A 39 45.56 24.46 -20.38
N LYS A 40 45.33 25.05 -21.54
CA LYS A 40 44.17 25.92 -21.76
C LYS A 40 42.87 25.13 -21.87
N LEU A 41 42.94 23.90 -22.39
CA LEU A 41 41.75 23.07 -22.63
C LEU A 41 41.42 22.15 -21.45
N TYR A 42 42.43 21.61 -20.78
CA TYR A 42 42.22 20.47 -19.89
C TYR A 42 42.65 20.69 -18.46
N ILE A 43 43.17 21.86 -18.11
CA ILE A 43 43.63 22.14 -16.76
C ILE A 43 42.75 23.22 -16.14
N ALA A 44 42.17 22.91 -14.98
CA ALA A 44 41.35 23.84 -14.24
C ALA A 44 41.97 24.10 -12.86
N PRO A 45 42.03 25.37 -12.40
CA PRO A 45 42.24 25.67 -10.99
C PRO A 45 41.20 24.95 -10.14
N ILE A 46 41.59 24.47 -8.94
CA ILE A 46 40.69 23.72 -8.05
C ILE A 46 39.37 24.47 -7.81
N LYS A 47 39.42 25.79 -7.60
CA LYS A 47 38.21 26.62 -7.42
C LYS A 47 37.29 26.55 -8.65
N LYS A 48 37.87 26.66 -9.85
CA LYS A 48 37.10 26.57 -11.10
C LYS A 48 36.54 25.17 -11.34
N PHE A 49 37.31 24.14 -10.99
CA PHE A 49 36.82 22.77 -11.02
C PHE A 49 35.62 22.56 -10.09
N GLN A 50 35.68 23.09 -8.87
CA GLN A 50 34.56 23.03 -7.92
C GLN A 50 33.31 23.72 -8.49
N GLU A 51 33.46 24.90 -9.08
CA GLU A 51 32.35 25.59 -9.76
C GLU A 51 31.75 24.74 -10.89
N LEU A 52 32.59 24.15 -11.75
CA LEU A 52 32.14 23.30 -12.86
C LEU A 52 31.40 22.06 -12.36
N VAL A 53 31.87 21.43 -11.28
CA VAL A 53 31.21 20.28 -10.64
C VAL A 53 29.87 20.71 -10.07
N THR A 54 29.80 21.81 -9.32
CA THR A 54 28.54 22.33 -8.77
C THR A 54 27.55 22.66 -9.87
N GLN A 55 27.98 23.35 -10.93
CA GLN A 55 27.13 23.69 -12.06
C GLN A 55 26.62 22.43 -12.79
N LYS A 56 27.49 21.45 -13.05
CA LYS A 56 27.07 20.15 -13.64
C LYS A 56 26.08 19.43 -12.73
N LEU A 57 26.31 19.42 -11.42
CA LEU A 57 25.42 18.80 -10.45
C LEU A 57 24.07 19.52 -10.40
N GLU A 58 24.05 20.85 -10.44
CA GLU A 58 22.82 21.66 -10.48
C GLU A 58 22.05 21.51 -11.77
N LEU A 59 22.72 21.48 -12.93
CA LEU A 59 22.08 21.17 -14.22
C LEU A 59 21.55 19.73 -14.26
N SER A 60 22.18 18.82 -13.51
CA SER A 60 21.71 17.45 -13.34
C SER A 60 20.75 17.25 -12.18
N LYS A 61 20.48 18.29 -11.35
CA LYS A 61 19.50 18.18 -10.27
C LYS A 61 18.17 17.93 -10.95
N PRO A 62 17.59 16.74 -10.79
CA PRO A 62 16.34 16.47 -11.44
C PRO A 62 15.30 17.43 -10.86
N ASN A 63 14.65 18.23 -11.70
CA ASN A 63 13.37 18.89 -11.38
C ASN A 63 12.26 17.85 -11.05
N ASN A 64 12.61 16.56 -11.09
CA ASN A 64 11.73 15.42 -10.99
C ASN A 64 11.13 15.21 -9.60
N GLU A 65 11.43 15.98 -8.56
CA GLU A 65 10.78 15.72 -7.25
C GLU A 65 9.26 15.96 -7.33
N LEU A 66 8.85 17.04 -8.00
CA LEU A 66 7.43 17.33 -8.25
C LEU A 66 6.83 16.31 -9.23
N GLU A 67 7.55 15.99 -10.31
CA GLU A 67 7.08 15.01 -11.30
C GLU A 67 6.94 13.61 -10.70
N LEU A 68 7.93 13.16 -9.92
CA LEU A 68 7.91 11.88 -9.21
C LEU A 68 6.77 11.84 -8.19
N THR A 69 6.58 12.93 -7.44
CA THR A 69 5.46 13.05 -6.50
C THR A 69 4.12 12.94 -7.23
N ALA A 70 3.98 13.62 -8.37
CA ALA A 70 2.78 13.56 -9.21
C ALA A 70 2.55 12.15 -9.76
N GLN A 71 3.59 11.46 -10.22
CA GLN A 71 3.52 10.07 -10.69
C GLN A 71 3.08 9.13 -9.57
N ILE A 72 3.66 9.24 -8.37
CA ILE A 72 3.29 8.44 -7.19
C ILE A 72 1.81 8.66 -6.83
N LEU A 73 1.35 9.91 -6.83
CA LEU A 73 -0.05 10.23 -6.55
C LEU A 73 -1.00 9.67 -7.61
N ASN A 74 -0.61 9.75 -8.89
CA ASN A 74 -1.38 9.20 -10.00
C ASN A 74 -1.55 7.68 -9.86
N PHE A 75 -0.45 6.94 -9.65
CA PHE A 75 -0.51 5.49 -9.42
C PHE A 75 -1.40 5.13 -8.22
N LYS A 76 -1.27 5.84 -7.09
CA LYS A 76 -2.15 5.62 -5.93
C LYS A 76 -3.63 5.82 -6.27
N THR A 77 -3.93 6.85 -7.06
CA THR A 77 -5.30 7.17 -7.47
C THR A 77 -5.88 6.07 -8.35
N ILE A 78 -5.13 5.61 -9.35
CA ILE A 78 -5.55 4.51 -10.24
C ILE A 78 -5.77 3.22 -9.44
N LEU A 79 -4.88 2.88 -8.51
CA LEU A 79 -5.01 1.67 -7.70
C LEU A 79 -6.26 1.72 -6.80
N SER A 80 -6.49 2.84 -6.11
CA SER A 80 -7.68 3.03 -5.27
C SER A 80 -8.97 3.02 -6.09
N SER A 81 -8.99 3.68 -7.26
CA SER A 81 -10.13 3.67 -8.17
C SER A 81 -10.45 2.26 -8.66
N THR A 82 -9.42 1.50 -9.06
CA THR A 82 -9.56 0.11 -9.51
C THR A 82 -10.14 -0.75 -8.41
N GLN A 83 -9.61 -0.66 -7.18
CA GLN A 83 -10.12 -1.40 -6.03
C GLN A 83 -11.59 -1.09 -5.72
N ASN A 84 -11.99 0.17 -5.77
CA ASN A 84 -13.37 0.56 -5.53
C ASN A 84 -14.32 0.03 -6.60
N MET A 85 -13.92 0.14 -7.88
CA MET A 85 -14.69 -0.40 -9.00
C MET A 85 -14.87 -1.91 -8.87
N LEU A 86 -13.78 -2.61 -8.58
CA LEU A 86 -13.76 -4.02 -8.28
C LEU A 86 -14.75 -4.37 -7.16
N LYS A 87 -14.65 -3.70 -6.01
CA LYS A 87 -15.56 -3.92 -4.87
C LYS A 87 -17.04 -3.74 -5.27
N GLN A 88 -17.37 -2.69 -6.02
CA GLN A 88 -18.74 -2.46 -6.50
C GLN A 88 -19.25 -3.61 -7.37
N ILE A 89 -18.42 -4.12 -8.29
CA ILE A 89 -18.75 -5.27 -9.13
C ILE A 89 -19.00 -6.51 -8.24
N TRP A 90 -18.14 -6.73 -7.24
CA TRP A 90 -18.29 -7.84 -6.28
C TRP A 90 -19.59 -7.76 -5.48
N ASP A 91 -19.94 -6.58 -4.98
CA ASP A 91 -21.17 -6.35 -4.23
C ASP A 91 -22.41 -6.60 -5.10
N GLN A 92 -22.43 -6.07 -6.33
CA GLN A 92 -23.52 -6.27 -7.29
C GLN A 92 -23.71 -7.74 -7.69
N LEU A 93 -22.61 -8.45 -7.91
CA LEU A 93 -22.63 -9.86 -8.24
C LEU A 93 -23.14 -10.70 -7.07
N THR A 94 -22.71 -10.39 -5.84
CA THR A 94 -23.16 -11.08 -4.62
C THR A 94 -24.67 -10.92 -4.44
N GLU A 95 -25.19 -9.70 -4.62
CA GLU A 95 -26.63 -9.42 -4.54
C GLU A 95 -27.40 -10.18 -5.64
N SER A 96 -26.88 -10.22 -6.87
CA SER A 96 -27.51 -10.95 -7.97
C SER A 96 -27.57 -12.47 -7.71
N ILE A 97 -26.51 -13.05 -7.14
CA ILE A 97 -26.48 -14.47 -6.74
C ILE A 97 -27.50 -14.73 -5.63
N LYS A 98 -27.57 -13.84 -4.64
CA LYS A 98 -28.53 -13.93 -3.54
C LYS A 98 -29.97 -13.92 -4.05
N GLN A 99 -30.31 -13.01 -4.96
CA GLN A 99 -31.64 -12.94 -5.57
C GLN A 99 -32.04 -14.24 -6.27
N ILE A 100 -31.11 -14.92 -6.94
CA ILE A 100 -31.38 -16.23 -7.55
C ILE A 100 -31.70 -17.28 -6.47
N PHE A 101 -30.94 -17.30 -5.37
CA PHE A 101 -31.22 -18.22 -4.26
C PHE A 101 -32.55 -17.91 -3.57
N ASP A 102 -32.85 -16.65 -3.30
CA ASP A 102 -34.10 -16.21 -2.69
C ASP A 102 -35.30 -16.60 -3.58
N MET A 103 -35.18 -16.48 -4.91
CA MET A 103 -36.18 -16.95 -5.86
C MET A 103 -36.39 -18.47 -5.80
N ILE A 104 -35.31 -19.25 -5.74
CA ILE A 104 -35.39 -20.72 -5.63
C ILE A 104 -36.06 -21.10 -4.31
N GLU A 105 -35.66 -20.48 -3.20
CA GLU A 105 -36.20 -20.78 -1.88
C GLU A 105 -37.67 -20.39 -1.75
N MET A 106 -38.06 -19.23 -2.28
CA MET A 106 -39.44 -18.76 -2.27
C MET A 106 -40.36 -19.73 -3.03
N GLU A 107 -39.93 -20.16 -4.22
CA GLU A 107 -40.70 -21.09 -5.04
C GLU A 107 -40.76 -22.47 -4.39
N ASP A 108 -39.65 -23.01 -3.89
CA ASP A 108 -39.62 -24.30 -3.15
C ASP A 108 -40.56 -24.27 -1.93
N LYS A 109 -40.53 -23.17 -1.15
CA LYS A 109 -41.45 -22.95 -0.01
C LYS A 109 -42.90 -22.86 -0.45
N SER A 110 -43.18 -22.31 -1.63
CA SER A 110 -44.55 -22.23 -2.15
C SER A 110 -45.14 -23.62 -2.40
N TYR A 111 -44.35 -24.53 -3.00
CA TYR A 111 -44.75 -25.93 -3.19
C TYR A 111 -44.87 -26.67 -1.86
N GLN A 112 -43.94 -26.46 -0.92
CA GLN A 112 -44.00 -27.08 0.40
C GLN A 112 -45.27 -26.69 1.17
N LYS A 113 -45.66 -25.41 1.15
CA LYS A 113 -46.88 -24.94 1.84
C LYS A 113 -48.15 -25.62 1.33
N ILE A 114 -48.22 -25.87 0.02
CA ILE A 114 -49.35 -26.58 -0.59
C ILE A 114 -49.45 -28.01 -0.03
N ILE A 115 -48.30 -28.68 0.17
CA ILE A 115 -48.24 -30.05 0.69
C ILE A 115 -48.47 -30.10 2.21
N SER A 116 -47.88 -29.16 2.96
CA SER A 116 -47.82 -29.23 4.43
C SER A 116 -49.12 -28.82 5.12
N ASN A 117 -49.97 -28.03 4.47
CA ASN A 117 -51.12 -27.44 5.14
C ASN A 117 -52.30 -28.41 5.36
N ASN A 118 -52.23 -29.67 4.87
CA ASN A 118 -53.29 -30.69 5.02
C ASN A 118 -54.71 -30.15 4.81
N VAL A 119 -54.86 -29.13 3.95
CA VAL A 119 -56.13 -28.46 3.73
C VAL A 119 -57.00 -29.42 2.94
N ASN A 120 -58.23 -29.63 3.39
CA ASN A 120 -59.20 -30.36 2.63
C ASN A 120 -59.31 -29.69 1.24
N PRO A 121 -59.04 -30.40 0.12
CA PRO A 121 -59.03 -29.77 -1.20
C PRO A 121 -60.32 -29.02 -1.54
N THR A 122 -61.45 -29.38 -0.92
CA THR A 122 -62.74 -28.68 -1.10
C THR A 122 -62.78 -27.27 -0.49
N GLU A 123 -61.84 -26.92 0.39
CA GLU A 123 -61.74 -25.61 1.06
C GLU A 123 -60.73 -24.68 0.37
N LEU A 124 -60.01 -25.17 -0.63
CA LEU A 124 -59.02 -24.39 -1.36
C LEU A 124 -59.66 -23.45 -2.38
N SER A 125 -58.98 -22.34 -2.67
CA SER A 125 -59.36 -21.48 -3.79
C SER A 125 -59.22 -22.23 -5.11
N ASN A 126 -60.01 -21.87 -6.13
CA ASN A 126 -59.86 -22.46 -7.48
C ASN A 126 -58.43 -22.30 -8.04
N THR A 127 -57.74 -21.22 -7.67
CA THR A 127 -56.33 -20.99 -8.06
C THR A 127 -55.38 -22.00 -7.41
N ASP A 128 -55.59 -22.32 -6.14
CA ASP A 128 -54.74 -23.30 -5.42
C ASP A 128 -55.07 -24.73 -5.87
N LEU A 129 -56.34 -25.02 -6.16
CA LEU A 129 -56.78 -26.27 -6.78
C LEU A 129 -56.16 -26.46 -8.17
N GLU A 130 -56.17 -25.44 -9.02
CA GLU A 130 -55.54 -25.50 -10.34
C GLU A 130 -54.03 -25.76 -10.23
N LYS A 131 -53.35 -25.11 -9.27
CA LYS A 131 -51.93 -25.40 -8.98
C LYS A 131 -51.72 -26.84 -8.53
N LEU A 132 -52.59 -27.38 -7.67
CA LEU A 132 -52.54 -28.78 -7.24
C LEU A 132 -52.76 -29.75 -8.40
N VAL A 133 -53.72 -29.46 -9.29
CA VAL A 133 -53.95 -30.25 -10.51
C VAL A 133 -52.70 -30.23 -11.38
N GLN A 134 -52.10 -29.06 -11.61
CA GLN A 134 -50.86 -28.94 -12.39
C GLN A 134 -49.65 -29.64 -11.74
N ILE A 135 -49.61 -29.72 -10.41
CA ILE A 135 -48.63 -30.49 -9.66
C ILE A 135 -48.85 -31.99 -9.88
N VAL A 136 -50.10 -32.47 -9.79
CA VAL A 136 -50.48 -33.88 -10.02
C VAL A 136 -50.20 -34.31 -11.46
N GLU A 137 -50.46 -33.44 -12.43
CA GLU A 137 -50.11 -33.67 -13.83
C GLU A 137 -48.58 -33.69 -14.09
N GLY A 138 -47.75 -33.36 -13.09
CA GLY A 138 -46.29 -33.36 -13.16
C GLY A 138 -45.69 -32.17 -13.92
N LYS A 139 -46.44 -31.56 -14.84
CA LYS A 139 -45.97 -30.49 -15.74
C LYS A 139 -45.34 -29.31 -14.98
N SER A 140 -45.96 -28.83 -13.90
CA SER A 140 -45.44 -27.67 -13.17
C SER A 140 -44.22 -28.00 -12.31
N LEU A 141 -44.16 -29.20 -11.72
CA LEU A 141 -43.01 -29.65 -10.95
C LEU A 141 -41.80 -29.94 -11.85
N ASP A 142 -42.01 -30.59 -12.98
CA ASP A 142 -40.95 -30.87 -13.94
C ASP A 142 -40.41 -29.57 -14.55
N PHE A 143 -41.29 -28.65 -14.95
CA PHE A 143 -40.89 -27.33 -15.41
C PHE A 143 -40.09 -26.57 -14.34
N TRP A 144 -40.55 -26.58 -13.08
CA TRP A 144 -39.80 -25.96 -11.98
C TRP A 144 -38.43 -26.60 -11.79
N LYS A 145 -38.35 -27.94 -11.79
CA LYS A 145 -37.10 -28.69 -11.66
C LYS A 145 -36.11 -28.34 -12.77
N GLU A 146 -36.57 -28.25 -14.00
CA GLU A 146 -35.75 -27.81 -15.14
C GLU A 146 -35.25 -26.38 -14.96
N LYS A 147 -36.13 -25.46 -14.57
CA LYS A 147 -35.80 -24.05 -14.33
C LYS A 147 -34.78 -23.88 -13.19
N LYS A 148 -34.99 -24.56 -12.05
CA LYS A 148 -34.06 -24.61 -10.92
C LYS A 148 -32.70 -25.16 -11.34
N ASN A 149 -32.68 -26.26 -12.08
CA ASN A 149 -31.43 -26.83 -12.60
C ASN A 149 -30.71 -25.88 -13.56
N SER A 150 -31.45 -25.13 -14.38
CA SER A 150 -30.89 -24.11 -15.27
C SER A 150 -30.21 -22.99 -14.47
N TYR A 151 -30.85 -22.47 -13.41
CA TYR A 151 -30.24 -21.49 -12.52
C TYR A 151 -28.98 -22.01 -11.83
N LEU A 152 -29.03 -23.22 -11.27
CA LEU A 152 -27.87 -23.82 -10.59
C LEU A 152 -26.70 -24.06 -11.56
N LYS A 153 -26.96 -24.55 -12.78
CA LYS A 153 -25.92 -24.68 -13.82
C LYS A 153 -25.31 -23.34 -14.18
N ARG A 154 -26.12 -22.28 -14.30
CA ARG A 154 -25.64 -20.93 -14.59
C ARG A 154 -24.78 -20.36 -13.47
N LEU A 155 -25.14 -20.62 -12.21
CA LEU A 155 -24.34 -20.22 -11.05
C LEU A 155 -22.99 -20.95 -11.02
N GLU A 156 -22.97 -22.26 -11.27
CA GLU A 156 -21.72 -23.03 -11.29
C GLU A 156 -20.81 -22.59 -12.45
N PHE A 157 -21.37 -22.34 -13.64
CA PHE A 157 -20.64 -21.76 -14.75
C PHE A 157 -20.05 -20.40 -14.40
N THR A 158 -20.85 -19.51 -13.81
CA THR A 158 -20.41 -18.17 -13.38
C THR A 158 -19.26 -18.27 -12.37
N LYS A 159 -19.37 -19.17 -11.39
CA LYS A 159 -18.32 -19.44 -10.40
C LYS A 159 -17.01 -19.88 -11.06
N ALA A 160 -17.07 -20.81 -12.02
CA ALA A 160 -15.88 -21.28 -12.74
C ALA A 160 -15.23 -20.13 -13.55
N CYS A 161 -16.03 -19.32 -14.25
CA CYS A 161 -15.53 -18.14 -14.97
C CYS A 161 -14.88 -17.12 -14.04
N LEU A 162 -15.48 -16.82 -12.90
CA LEU A 162 -14.94 -15.85 -11.93
C LEU A 162 -13.60 -16.29 -11.36
N ASP A 163 -13.48 -17.57 -11.04
CA ASP A 163 -12.23 -18.15 -10.55
C ASP A 163 -11.12 -18.06 -11.60
N GLN A 164 -11.43 -18.42 -12.86
CA GLN A 164 -10.49 -18.29 -13.98
C GLN A 164 -10.04 -16.83 -14.18
N GLU A 165 -10.98 -15.88 -14.24
CA GLU A 165 -10.67 -14.46 -14.46
C GLU A 165 -9.87 -13.86 -13.30
N THR A 166 -10.20 -14.24 -12.06
CA THR A 166 -9.47 -13.79 -10.86
C THR A 166 -8.03 -14.28 -10.91
N ARG A 167 -7.81 -15.56 -11.23
CA ARG A 167 -6.46 -16.12 -11.37
C ARG A 167 -5.67 -15.41 -12.47
N ALA A 168 -6.26 -15.25 -13.65
CA ALA A 168 -5.61 -14.57 -14.77
C ALA A 168 -5.28 -13.10 -14.44
N PHE A 169 -6.16 -12.39 -13.75
CA PHE A 169 -5.92 -11.04 -13.27
C PHE A 169 -4.74 -10.98 -12.27
N CYS A 170 -4.73 -11.87 -11.27
CA CYS A 170 -3.66 -11.94 -10.28
C CYS A 170 -2.30 -12.29 -10.91
N GLU A 171 -2.26 -13.20 -11.88
CA GLU A 171 -1.05 -13.55 -12.60
C GLU A 171 -0.46 -12.36 -13.37
N ARG A 172 -1.30 -11.63 -14.12
CA ARG A 172 -0.89 -10.42 -14.82
C ARG A 172 -0.31 -9.38 -13.87
N LEU A 173 -1.00 -9.08 -12.77
CA LEU A 173 -0.50 -8.13 -11.77
C LEU A 173 0.80 -8.58 -11.11
N ASN A 174 0.94 -9.87 -10.80
CA ASN A 174 2.16 -10.41 -10.20
C ASN A 174 3.35 -10.33 -11.17
N LYS A 175 3.11 -10.49 -12.48
CA LYS A 175 4.14 -10.31 -13.51
C LYS A 175 4.65 -8.86 -13.53
N GLU A 176 3.75 -7.89 -13.55
CA GLU A 176 4.13 -6.47 -13.51
C GLU A 176 4.86 -6.11 -12.21
N ARG A 177 4.37 -6.61 -11.06
CA ARG A 177 5.05 -6.43 -9.77
C ARG A 177 6.48 -6.95 -9.80
N LYS A 178 6.70 -8.14 -10.38
CA LYS A 178 8.05 -8.73 -10.51
C LYS A 178 8.94 -7.87 -11.43
N SER A 179 8.41 -7.39 -12.55
CA SER A 179 9.14 -6.48 -13.45
C SER A 179 9.60 -5.21 -12.73
N ILE A 180 8.72 -4.57 -11.96
CA ILE A 180 9.05 -3.39 -11.15
C ILE A 180 10.13 -3.71 -10.10
N MET A 181 10.04 -4.86 -9.42
CA MET A 181 11.05 -5.27 -8.44
C MET A 181 12.43 -5.52 -9.07
N GLN A 182 12.48 -6.03 -10.30
CA GLN A 182 13.75 -6.19 -11.02
C GLN A 182 14.40 -4.83 -11.31
N LEU A 183 13.63 -3.83 -11.72
CA LEU A 183 14.13 -2.46 -11.92
C LEU A 183 14.73 -1.89 -10.64
N ILE A 184 14.04 -2.06 -9.50
CA ILE A 184 14.53 -1.63 -8.17
C ILE A 184 15.86 -2.31 -7.84
N THR A 185 15.97 -3.61 -8.12
CA THR A 185 17.18 -4.41 -7.82
C THR A 185 18.37 -3.99 -8.70
N MET A 186 18.13 -3.71 -9.99
CA MET A 186 19.16 -3.22 -10.92
C MET A 186 19.74 -1.87 -10.46
N VAL A 187 18.90 -0.96 -9.97
CA VAL A 187 19.36 0.31 -9.40
C VAL A 187 20.16 0.07 -8.12
N GLY A 188 19.70 -0.82 -7.23
CA GLY A 188 20.39 -1.15 -5.99
C GLY A 188 21.80 -1.71 -6.17
N ASN A 189 22.00 -2.58 -7.16
CA ASN A 189 23.32 -3.19 -7.46
C ASN A 189 24.29 -2.20 -8.12
N SER A 190 23.80 -1.11 -8.71
CA SER A 190 24.65 -0.02 -9.23
C SER A 190 25.12 0.96 -8.14
N GLN A 191 24.61 0.82 -6.91
CA GLN A 191 24.74 1.77 -5.80
C GLN A 191 25.40 1.17 -4.54
N GLU A 192 26.27 0.15 -4.69
CA GLU A 192 26.94 -0.52 -3.56
C GLU A 192 27.76 0.42 -2.65
N ASN A 193 28.06 1.67 -3.04
CA ASN A 193 28.72 2.66 -2.19
C ASN A 193 27.80 3.72 -1.54
N THR A 194 26.49 3.72 -1.81
CA THR A 194 25.55 4.75 -1.32
C THR A 194 24.43 4.21 -0.41
N GLN A 195 24.34 2.88 -0.25
CA GLN A 195 23.29 2.19 0.52
C GLN A 195 23.21 2.59 2.01
N SER A 196 24.28 3.11 2.61
CA SER A 196 24.25 3.53 4.01
C SER A 196 23.41 4.78 4.26
N ILE A 197 23.26 5.67 3.26
CA ILE A 197 22.58 6.97 3.44
C ILE A 197 21.05 6.83 3.27
N THR A 198 20.59 6.02 2.30
CA THR A 198 19.16 5.86 1.98
C THR A 198 18.38 5.11 3.07
N LEU A 199 19.03 4.15 3.73
CA LEU A 199 18.46 3.40 4.87
C LEU A 199 18.29 4.30 6.10
N ILE A 200 19.19 5.25 6.30
CA ILE A 200 19.13 6.22 7.42
C ILE A 200 17.95 7.18 7.22
N GLU A 201 17.76 7.75 6.02
CA GLU A 201 16.65 8.68 5.75
C GLU A 201 15.26 8.04 5.89
N GLN A 202 15.07 6.81 5.41
CA GLN A 202 13.79 6.10 5.53
C GLN A 202 13.45 5.77 6.99
N VAL A 203 14.44 5.41 7.80
CA VAL A 203 14.27 5.18 9.25
C VAL A 203 13.93 6.48 9.99
N TYR A 204 14.54 7.60 9.60
CA TYR A 204 14.25 8.91 10.20
C TYR A 204 12.84 9.42 9.85
N LYS A 205 12.36 9.20 8.62
CA LYS A 205 11.02 9.61 8.19
C LYS A 205 9.92 8.84 8.93
N ARG A 206 10.08 7.50 9.05
CA ARG A 206 9.18 6.64 9.83
C ARG A 206 9.13 7.00 11.32
N LYS A 207 10.27 7.42 11.89
CA LYS A 207 10.31 7.89 13.27
C LYS A 207 9.41 9.11 13.45
N LYS A 208 9.46 10.10 12.54
CA LYS A 208 8.67 11.33 12.63
C LYS A 208 7.16 11.08 12.53
N ASP A 209 6.73 10.22 11.61
CA ASP A 209 5.32 9.88 11.41
C ASP A 209 4.73 9.18 12.65
N LEU A 210 5.48 8.26 13.26
CA LEU A 210 5.04 7.59 14.50
C LEU A 210 4.89 8.59 15.66
N TYR A 211 5.78 9.58 15.77
CA TYR A 211 5.70 10.61 16.81
C TYR A 211 4.47 11.50 16.64
N GLU A 212 4.15 11.92 15.42
CA GLU A 212 2.96 12.75 15.17
C GLU A 212 1.67 12.00 15.48
N VAL A 213 1.59 10.71 15.18
CA VAL A 213 0.38 9.92 15.46
C VAL A 213 0.20 9.67 16.96
N LEU A 214 1.28 9.42 17.71
CA LEU A 214 1.21 9.25 19.17
C LEU A 214 0.83 10.54 19.91
N ILE A 215 1.23 11.70 19.40
CA ILE A 215 0.83 13.01 19.95
C ILE A 215 -0.66 13.29 19.70
N GLN A 216 -1.24 12.77 18.61
CA GLN A 216 -2.64 12.99 18.26
C GLN A 216 -3.65 12.12 19.04
N THR A 217 -3.20 11.07 19.73
CA THR A 217 -4.07 10.24 20.56
C THR A 217 -4.43 10.94 21.88
N LYS A 218 -5.57 11.63 21.90
CA LYS A 218 -6.14 12.45 23.02
C LYS A 218 -6.29 11.77 24.39
N ASN A 219 -5.96 10.49 24.53
CA ASN A 219 -6.18 9.69 25.74
C ASN A 219 -4.90 9.24 26.43
N ILE A 220 -3.72 9.60 25.92
CA ILE A 220 -2.44 9.30 26.56
C ILE A 220 -1.97 10.59 27.24
N ASP A 221 -1.71 10.51 28.55
CA ASP A 221 -1.10 11.62 29.27
C ASP A 221 0.22 12.02 28.60
N GLY A 222 0.32 13.31 28.23
CA GLY A 222 1.50 13.84 27.54
C GLY A 222 2.77 13.67 28.37
N SER A 223 2.67 13.66 29.70
CA SER A 223 3.81 13.43 30.58
C SER A 223 4.37 12.00 30.42
N PHE A 224 3.48 11.00 30.46
CA PHE A 224 3.80 9.59 30.26
C PHE A 224 4.33 9.30 28.85
N LEU A 225 3.76 9.92 27.83
CA LEU A 225 4.25 9.79 26.46
C LEU A 225 5.67 10.35 26.32
N ASN A 226 5.95 11.49 26.94
CA ASN A 226 7.29 12.09 26.92
C ASN A 226 8.33 11.24 27.64
N GLU A 227 7.97 10.56 28.74
CA GLU A 227 8.85 9.60 29.42
C GLU A 227 9.18 8.39 28.54
N ILE A 228 8.19 7.83 27.86
CA ILE A 228 8.39 6.73 26.90
C ILE A 228 9.30 7.18 25.74
N ILE A 229 9.08 8.39 25.22
CA ILE A 229 9.93 8.94 24.16
C ILE A 229 11.38 9.13 24.65
N ALA A 230 11.56 9.64 25.87
CA ALA A 230 12.89 9.81 26.47
C ALA A 230 13.60 8.47 26.66
N MET A 231 12.87 7.45 27.11
CA MET A 231 13.36 6.08 27.28
C MET A 231 13.80 5.46 25.96
N LEU A 232 12.95 5.48 24.93
CA LEU A 232 13.27 4.95 23.60
C LEU A 232 14.49 5.65 22.96
N LYS A 233 14.63 6.97 23.17
CA LYS A 233 15.79 7.73 22.71
C LYS A 233 17.06 7.35 23.48
N LYS A 234 17.00 7.25 24.81
CA LYS A 234 18.13 6.89 25.67
C LYS A 234 18.66 5.49 25.35
N GLU A 235 17.76 4.54 25.10
CA GLU A 235 18.11 3.14 24.83
C GLU A 235 18.35 2.84 23.33
N LYS A 236 18.29 3.87 22.46
CA LYS A 236 18.51 3.78 21.01
C LYS A 236 17.64 2.71 20.33
N ILE A 237 16.41 2.53 20.81
CA ILE A 237 15.53 1.47 20.33
C ILE A 237 14.98 1.81 18.94
N THR A 238 15.18 0.90 18.00
CA THR A 238 14.75 1.06 16.60
C THR A 238 13.47 0.28 16.29
N ASN A 239 13.18 -0.78 17.05
CA ASN A 239 11.98 -1.61 16.91
C ASN A 239 11.09 -1.50 18.16
N CYS A 240 10.27 -0.45 18.22
CA CYS A 240 9.45 -0.15 19.40
C CYS A 240 8.41 -1.24 19.69
N LEU A 241 7.87 -1.91 18.67
CA LEU A 241 6.90 -2.99 18.85
C LEU A 241 7.50 -4.20 19.55
N GLU A 242 8.68 -4.62 19.11
CA GLU A 242 9.40 -5.72 19.74
C GLU A 242 9.79 -5.37 21.18
N PHE A 243 10.27 -4.14 21.41
CA PHE A 243 10.60 -3.64 22.74
C PHE A 243 9.40 -3.67 23.69
N PHE A 244 8.26 -3.11 23.27
CA PHE A 244 7.06 -3.14 24.10
C PHE A 244 6.56 -4.58 24.30
N SER A 245 6.59 -5.44 23.28
CA SER A 245 6.17 -6.84 23.41
C SER A 245 6.95 -7.62 24.47
N LYS A 246 8.23 -7.27 24.70
CA LYS A 246 9.09 -7.91 25.71
C LYS A 246 8.88 -7.35 27.12
N GLN A 247 8.46 -6.10 27.27
CA GLN A 247 8.21 -5.44 28.55
C GLN A 247 6.75 -5.57 29.06
N ILE A 248 5.81 -6.03 28.22
CA ILE A 248 4.39 -6.24 28.59
C ILE A 248 4.23 -7.54 29.39
N LYS A 249 4.70 -7.55 30.63
CA LYS A 249 4.20 -8.54 31.60
C LYS A 249 3.09 -7.99 32.49
N ASP A 250 3.10 -6.69 32.85
CA ASP A 250 2.06 -6.13 33.76
C ASP A 250 1.63 -4.67 33.51
N GLN A 251 2.09 -3.98 32.46
CA GLN A 251 1.74 -2.57 32.24
C GLN A 251 0.62 -2.36 31.21
N THR A 252 -0.60 -2.12 31.71
CA THR A 252 -1.82 -1.87 30.91
C THR A 252 -1.68 -0.69 29.95
N GLN A 253 -0.93 0.35 30.31
CA GLN A 253 -0.70 1.52 29.46
C GLN A 253 0.32 1.25 28.34
N LEU A 254 1.38 0.47 28.58
CA LEU A 254 2.29 0.03 27.51
C LEU A 254 1.60 -0.94 26.54
N LYS A 255 0.71 -1.79 27.05
CA LYS A 255 -0.13 -2.65 26.22
C LYS A 255 -1.09 -1.82 25.36
N PHE A 256 -1.66 -0.75 25.91
CA PHE A 256 -2.48 0.21 25.14
C PHE A 256 -1.65 0.90 24.06
N ILE A 257 -0.44 1.37 24.35
CA ILE A 257 0.45 2.00 23.36
C ILE A 257 0.89 1.01 22.29
N ALA A 258 1.27 -0.21 22.66
CA ALA A 258 1.61 -1.27 21.71
C ALA A 258 0.42 -1.60 20.81
N ASN A 259 -0.79 -1.70 21.37
CA ASN A 259 -2.02 -1.89 20.61
C ASN A 259 -2.37 -0.69 19.73
N VAL A 260 -2.11 0.54 20.18
CA VAL A 260 -2.28 1.75 19.37
C VAL A 260 -1.28 1.74 18.20
N ILE A 261 -0.02 1.39 18.42
CA ILE A 261 0.99 1.28 17.36
C ILE A 261 0.67 0.13 16.39
N LEU A 262 0.21 -1.02 16.89
CA LEU A 262 -0.27 -2.14 16.07
C LEU A 262 -1.50 -1.73 15.25
N ASN A 263 -2.48 -1.09 15.89
CA ASN A 263 -3.66 -0.57 15.21
C ASN A 263 -3.31 0.55 14.23
N ILE A 264 -2.31 1.40 14.49
CA ILE A 264 -1.83 2.40 13.53
C ILE A 264 -1.14 1.71 12.36
N ASN A 265 -0.32 0.68 12.60
CA ASN A 265 0.26 -0.10 11.52
C ASN A 265 -0.81 -0.83 10.71
N GLU A 266 -1.85 -1.39 11.34
CA GLU A 266 -3.00 -1.98 10.67
C GLU A 266 -3.87 -0.92 9.97
N ILE A 267 -4.04 0.27 10.55
CA ILE A 267 -4.80 1.40 9.99
C ILE A 267 -4.01 2.07 8.86
N ASP A 268 -2.68 2.13 8.87
CA ASP A 268 -1.85 2.61 7.77
C ASP A 268 -1.71 1.53 6.68
N PHE A 269 -1.74 0.26 7.06
CA PHE A 269 -1.92 -0.86 6.12
C PHE A 269 -3.31 -0.83 5.49
N ASN A 270 -4.35 -0.41 6.23
CA ASN A 270 -5.73 -0.28 5.76
C ASN A 270 -6.06 1.10 5.16
N LYS A 271 -5.29 2.17 5.40
CA LYS A 271 -5.37 3.47 4.71
C LYS A 271 -4.83 3.39 3.29
N LYS A 272 -4.13 2.31 2.93
CA LYS A 272 -3.96 1.91 1.53
C LYS A 272 -5.28 1.58 0.82
N ASN A 273 -6.41 1.48 1.53
CA ASN A 273 -7.69 0.98 1.01
C ASN A 273 -8.91 1.93 1.13
N TYR A 274 -8.78 3.18 1.60
CA TYR A 274 -9.97 4.07 1.74
C TYR A 274 -9.74 5.51 1.27
N SER A 275 -10.72 6.05 0.56
CA SER A 275 -10.70 7.45 0.11
C SER A 275 -10.96 8.41 1.27
N LEU A 276 -10.33 9.60 1.21
CA LEU A 276 -10.38 10.64 2.25
C LEU A 276 -11.80 11.03 2.71
N LYS A 277 -12.82 10.93 1.84
CA LYS A 277 -14.19 11.37 2.14
C LYS A 277 -14.96 10.40 3.04
N GLU A 278 -14.72 9.09 2.94
CA GLU A 278 -15.33 8.11 3.87
C GLU A 278 -14.71 8.24 5.27
N ASN A 279 -13.44 8.66 5.35
CA ASN A 279 -12.71 8.82 6.60
C ASN A 279 -13.27 9.97 7.47
N GLU A 280 -13.61 11.11 6.86
CA GLU A 280 -14.26 12.19 7.59
C GLU A 280 -15.64 11.80 8.11
N GLN A 281 -16.41 11.02 7.33
CA GLN A 281 -17.77 10.63 7.70
C GLN A 281 -17.77 9.55 8.79
N ILE A 282 -16.87 8.54 8.69
CA ILE A 282 -16.71 7.51 9.71
C ILE A 282 -16.14 8.10 11.00
N SER A 283 -15.16 9.01 10.92
CA SER A 283 -14.62 9.72 12.08
C SER A 283 -15.71 10.56 12.78
N LYS A 284 -16.52 11.31 12.01
CA LYS A 284 -17.68 12.05 12.53
C LYS A 284 -18.72 11.13 13.17
N ASN A 285 -18.98 9.95 12.59
CA ASN A 285 -19.97 9.00 13.11
C ASN A 285 -19.49 8.28 14.39
N VAL A 286 -18.21 7.92 14.47
CA VAL A 286 -17.61 7.31 15.67
C VAL A 286 -17.53 8.32 16.82
N MET A 287 -17.19 9.59 16.53
CA MET A 287 -17.23 10.67 17.53
C MET A 287 -18.66 10.91 18.06
N LYS A 288 -19.67 10.95 17.19
CA LYS A 288 -21.08 11.11 17.60
C LYS A 288 -21.59 9.94 18.47
N LYS A 289 -21.24 8.69 18.12
CA LYS A 289 -21.65 7.50 18.89
C LYS A 289 -21.06 7.44 20.30
N ASN A 290 -19.84 7.97 20.50
CA ASN A 290 -19.18 7.98 21.80
C ASN A 290 -19.59 9.17 22.68
N ILE A 291 -20.09 10.27 22.10
CA ILE A 291 -20.69 11.38 22.85
C ILE A 291 -22.09 10.98 23.37
N PHE A 292 -22.91 10.31 22.56
CA PHE A 292 -24.26 9.86 22.97
C PHE A 292 -24.26 8.81 24.09
N ARG A 293 -23.19 8.03 24.23
CA ARG A 293 -23.04 7.05 25.33
C ARG A 293 -22.63 7.69 26.66
N LYS A 294 -22.17 8.94 26.67
CA LYS A 294 -21.79 9.69 27.89
C LYS A 294 -22.90 10.57 28.44
N THR A 295 -23.96 10.82 27.67
CA THR A 295 -25.12 11.64 28.10
C THR A 295 -26.32 10.83 28.59
N ASN A 296 -26.27 9.49 28.49
CA ASN A 296 -27.35 8.58 28.92
C ASN A 296 -26.94 7.69 30.12
N HIS A 297 -25.94 8.10 30.89
CA HIS A 297 -25.58 7.51 32.18
C HIS A 297 -25.37 8.60 33.22
#